data_AF-A0A6J4GGK8-F1
#
_entry.id   AF-A0A6J4GGK8-F1
#
_cell.length_a   1.000
_cell.length_b   1.000
_cell.length_c   1.000
_cell.angle_alpha   90.00
_cell.angle_beta   90.00
_cell.angle_gamma   90.00
#
_symmetry.space_group_name_H-M   'P 1'
#
loop_
_entity.id
_entity.type
_entity.pdbx_description
1 polymer ?
#
loop_
_entity_poly.entity_id
_entity_poly.type
_entity_poly.pdbx_seq_one_letter_code
_entity_poly.pdbx_strand_id
1 'polypeptide(L)'
;MSDWNTLHFFDDKYFYANIATDLSNAGNLLKKYFKSDLWKHILFDNNNSYARIKAMLDFCQHLDKDFKRHQELSLILNRKKQPNEEYSKFRHQLNEDEKEFVLKNTYAFADLNDTLPLLLFSECASFNPHLILGRRIFSGAVDAKPKSVSEQIISQIMHAETGCVYSYGGEGVINWITNEELQLLWLDKDNLFAKNPESEDYFQDFLTFTAIAIKNNWGFISVTNVREELLKKAKNPFFETDLDLESLGVKNIINY
;
A
#
# COMPACT_ATOMS: atom_id res chain seq x y z
N MET A 1 -14.61 -7.79 13.49
CA MET A 1 -13.17 -7.82 13.85
C MET A 1 -12.60 -6.47 13.43
N SER A 2 -11.65 -5.90 14.18
CA SER A 2 -11.01 -4.63 13.80
C SER A 2 -10.07 -4.85 12.62
N ASP A 3 -9.97 -3.88 11.71
CA ASP A 3 -9.03 -3.95 10.59
C ASP A 3 -7.60 -4.11 11.12
N TRP A 4 -6.89 -5.10 10.58
CA TRP A 4 -5.50 -5.38 10.87
C TRP A 4 -4.62 -4.63 9.87
N ASN A 5 -4.30 -3.38 10.24
CA ASN A 5 -3.42 -2.54 9.44
C ASN A 5 -1.99 -2.63 9.97
N THR A 6 -1.02 -2.77 9.07
CA THR A 6 0.40 -2.92 9.40
C THR A 6 1.27 -2.11 8.44
N LEU A 7 2.44 -1.69 8.94
CA LEU A 7 3.45 -0.94 8.21
C LEU A 7 4.73 -1.77 8.12
N HIS A 8 5.20 -1.97 6.91
CA HIS A 8 6.32 -2.87 6.60
C HIS A 8 7.44 -2.10 5.89
N PHE A 9 8.67 -2.59 6.03
CA PHE A 9 9.79 -2.13 5.20
C PHE A 9 9.62 -2.59 3.75
N PHE A 10 10.04 -1.72 2.84
CA PHE A 10 9.81 -1.88 1.41
C PHE A 10 10.98 -1.31 0.60
N ASP A 11 11.55 -2.09 -0.31
CA ASP A 11 12.52 -1.62 -1.30
C ASP A 11 11.78 -0.96 -2.46
N ASP A 12 11.49 0.33 -2.28
CA ASP A 12 10.77 1.16 -3.25
C ASP A 12 11.52 1.28 -4.58
N LYS A 13 12.86 1.30 -4.54
CA LYS A 13 13.70 1.37 -5.74
C LYS A 13 13.57 0.10 -6.57
N TYR A 14 13.65 -1.07 -5.94
CA TYR A 14 13.46 -2.35 -6.63
C TYR A 14 12.05 -2.45 -7.19
N PHE A 15 11.03 -2.03 -6.44
CA PHE A 15 9.64 -2.02 -6.89
C PHE A 15 9.47 -1.23 -8.19
N TYR A 16 9.91 0.03 -8.25
CA TYR A 16 9.74 0.83 -9.46
C TYR A 16 10.58 0.31 -10.63
N ALA A 17 11.82 -0.11 -10.37
CA ALA A 17 12.73 -0.60 -11.41
C ALA A 17 12.30 -1.95 -12.01
N ASN A 18 11.68 -2.84 -11.23
CA ASN A 18 11.39 -4.20 -11.64
C ASN A 18 9.90 -4.51 -11.68
N ILE A 19 9.19 -4.30 -10.57
CA ILE A 19 7.79 -4.77 -10.42
C ILE A 19 6.82 -3.87 -11.19
N ALA A 20 6.79 -2.57 -10.89
CA ALA A 20 5.92 -1.63 -11.58
C ALA A 20 6.23 -1.61 -13.09
N THR A 21 7.52 -1.59 -13.44
CA THR A 21 7.97 -1.64 -14.84
C THR A 21 7.53 -2.93 -15.54
N ASP A 22 7.61 -4.11 -14.91
CA ASP A 22 7.16 -5.36 -15.52
C ASP A 22 5.63 -5.39 -15.68
N LEU A 23 4.87 -4.95 -14.66
CA LEU A 23 3.41 -4.91 -14.67
C LEU A 23 2.84 -3.94 -15.71
N SER A 24 3.53 -2.83 -16.00
CA SER A 24 3.16 -1.91 -17.09
C SER A 24 3.57 -2.40 -18.49
N ASN A 25 4.33 -3.50 -18.59
CA ASN A 25 4.84 -4.02 -19.86
C ASN A 25 4.47 -5.49 -20.08
N ALA A 26 5.41 -6.41 -19.89
CA ALA A 26 5.29 -7.81 -20.30
C ALA A 26 4.66 -8.70 -19.22
N GLY A 27 4.66 -8.29 -17.96
CA GLY A 27 4.13 -9.06 -16.83
C GLY A 27 4.79 -10.42 -16.64
N ASN A 28 6.10 -10.53 -16.85
CA ASN A 28 6.84 -11.78 -16.71
C ASN A 28 6.85 -12.28 -15.26
N LEU A 29 6.97 -11.38 -14.28
CA LEU A 29 6.87 -11.72 -12.87
C LEU A 29 5.48 -12.25 -12.57
N LEU A 30 4.44 -11.52 -12.99
CA LEU A 30 3.05 -11.93 -12.83
C LEU A 30 2.80 -13.32 -13.44
N LYS A 31 3.25 -13.55 -14.68
CA LYS A 31 3.16 -14.87 -15.35
C LYS A 31 3.90 -15.98 -14.61
N LYS A 32 5.06 -15.68 -14.00
CA LYS A 32 5.82 -16.63 -13.17
C LYS A 32 5.04 -16.97 -11.91
N TYR A 33 4.51 -15.97 -11.21
CA TYR A 33 3.67 -16.16 -10.02
C TYR A 33 2.44 -17.00 -10.35
N PHE A 34 1.75 -16.72 -11.45
CA PHE A 34 0.59 -17.48 -11.92
C PHE A 34 0.86 -18.97 -12.18
N LYS A 35 2.13 -19.36 -12.36
CA LYS A 35 2.54 -20.76 -12.54
C LYS A 35 3.02 -21.42 -11.24
N SER A 36 3.14 -20.66 -10.15
CA SER A 36 3.62 -21.13 -8.85
C SER A 36 2.53 -21.85 -8.05
N ASP A 37 2.94 -22.63 -7.04
CA ASP A 37 1.98 -23.26 -6.12
C ASP A 37 1.28 -22.25 -5.21
N LEU A 38 1.92 -21.11 -4.92
CA LEU A 38 1.32 -20.02 -4.15
C LEU A 38 0.04 -19.51 -4.82
N TRP A 39 0.05 -19.45 -6.16
CA TRP A 39 -1.06 -18.97 -6.97
C TRP A 39 -2.35 -19.77 -6.84
N LYS A 40 -2.24 -21.09 -6.67
CA LYS A 40 -3.41 -21.98 -6.48
C LYS A 40 -4.20 -21.63 -5.22
N HIS A 41 -3.61 -20.89 -4.29
CA HIS A 41 -4.22 -20.46 -3.05
C HIS A 41 -4.80 -19.04 -3.09
N ILE A 42 -4.54 -18.28 -4.15
CA ILE A 42 -4.95 -16.87 -4.30
C ILE A 42 -6.30 -16.80 -5.00
N LEU A 43 -6.42 -17.41 -6.18
CA LEU A 43 -7.64 -17.36 -6.98
C LEU A 43 -8.33 -18.72 -7.03
N PHE A 44 -9.62 -18.71 -6.71
CA PHE A 44 -10.48 -19.90 -6.56
C PHE A 44 -10.61 -20.74 -7.85
N ASP A 45 -10.40 -20.12 -9.02
CA ASP A 45 -10.39 -20.80 -10.33
C ASP A 45 -9.21 -20.32 -11.19
N ASN A 46 -8.49 -21.26 -11.79
CA ASN A 46 -7.37 -21.00 -12.70
C ASN A 46 -7.69 -21.23 -14.18
N ASN A 47 -8.93 -21.63 -14.47
CA ASN A 47 -9.45 -21.65 -15.83
C ASN A 47 -9.43 -20.19 -16.33
N ASN A 48 -8.64 -19.93 -17.39
CA ASN A 48 -8.47 -18.60 -18.01
C ASN A 48 -7.39 -17.66 -17.41
N SER A 49 -6.33 -18.20 -16.81
CA SER A 49 -5.17 -17.41 -16.32
C SER A 49 -4.62 -16.40 -17.33
N TYR A 50 -4.55 -16.74 -18.62
CA TYR A 50 -4.04 -15.84 -19.65
C TYR A 50 -4.87 -14.55 -19.80
N ALA A 51 -6.20 -14.65 -19.89
CA ALA A 51 -7.04 -13.46 -20.04
C ALA A 51 -7.03 -12.58 -18.79
N ARG A 52 -6.95 -13.20 -17.60
CA ARG A 52 -6.85 -12.47 -16.31
C ARG A 52 -5.53 -11.71 -16.20
N ILE A 53 -4.41 -12.38 -16.53
CA ILE A 53 -3.09 -11.73 -16.63
C ILE A 53 -3.17 -10.55 -17.59
N LYS A 54 -3.72 -10.76 -18.78
CA LYS A 54 -3.83 -9.70 -19.78
C LYS A 54 -4.66 -8.52 -19.24
N ALA A 55 -5.82 -8.78 -18.64
CA ALA A 55 -6.69 -7.74 -18.10
C ALA A 55 -5.99 -6.91 -17.01
N MET A 56 -5.22 -7.55 -16.11
CA MET A 56 -4.42 -6.81 -15.11
C MET A 56 -3.31 -5.98 -15.74
N LEU A 57 -2.60 -6.50 -16.74
CA LEU A 57 -1.53 -5.75 -17.41
C LEU A 57 -2.10 -4.55 -18.20
N ASP A 58 -3.20 -4.76 -18.93
CA ASP A 58 -3.92 -3.70 -19.63
C ASP A 58 -4.41 -2.63 -18.63
N PHE A 59 -4.86 -3.04 -17.43
CA PHE A 59 -5.21 -2.13 -16.35
C PHE A 59 -3.99 -1.37 -15.81
N CYS A 60 -2.87 -2.05 -15.56
CA CYS A 60 -1.65 -1.44 -15.01
C CYS A 60 -1.01 -0.40 -15.94
N GLN A 61 -1.23 -0.48 -17.25
CA GLN A 61 -0.77 0.52 -18.21
C GLN A 61 -1.42 1.90 -18.02
N HIS A 62 -2.57 1.94 -17.35
CA HIS A 62 -3.32 3.17 -17.08
C HIS A 62 -3.10 3.70 -15.66
N LEU A 63 -2.18 3.11 -14.91
CA LEU A 63 -1.72 3.67 -13.65
C LEU A 63 -0.83 4.89 -13.90
N ASP A 64 -0.73 5.75 -12.90
CA ASP A 64 0.19 6.87 -12.94
C ASP A 64 1.65 6.45 -12.71
N LYS A 65 2.56 7.41 -12.83
CA LYS A 65 4.01 7.19 -12.67
C LYS A 65 4.39 6.63 -11.29
N ASP A 66 3.60 6.97 -10.27
CA ASP A 66 3.81 6.53 -8.89
C ASP A 66 3.17 5.15 -8.66
N PHE A 67 2.51 4.61 -9.69
CA PHE A 67 1.79 3.34 -9.68
C PHE A 67 0.68 3.28 -8.61
N LYS A 68 0.23 4.42 -8.09
CA LYS A 68 -0.74 4.52 -6.98
C LYS A 68 -2.17 4.72 -7.47
N ARG A 69 -2.37 5.38 -8.61
CA ARG A 69 -3.70 5.82 -9.07
C ARG A 69 -3.97 5.39 -10.50
N HIS A 70 -5.18 4.90 -10.75
CA HIS A 70 -5.66 4.70 -12.11
C HIS A 70 -6.13 6.03 -12.71
N GLN A 71 -5.65 6.39 -13.90
CA GLN A 71 -5.89 7.69 -14.52
C GLN A 71 -7.39 7.98 -14.75
N GLU A 72 -8.13 7.01 -15.32
CA GLU A 72 -9.59 7.15 -15.57
C GLU A 72 -10.38 7.37 -14.26
N LEU A 73 -10.18 6.50 -13.25
CA LEU A 73 -10.84 6.63 -11.95
C LEU A 73 -10.45 7.94 -11.24
N SER A 74 -9.18 8.35 -11.32
CA SER A 74 -8.73 9.61 -10.73
C SER A 74 -9.43 10.81 -11.37
N LEU A 75 -9.65 10.80 -12.70
CA LEU A 75 -10.40 11.85 -13.40
C LEU A 75 -11.87 11.89 -12.98
N ILE A 76 -12.50 10.71 -12.85
CA ILE A 76 -13.88 10.60 -12.37
C ILE A 76 -13.99 11.20 -10.97
N LEU A 77 -13.21 10.70 -10.01
CA LEU A 77 -13.32 11.08 -8.60
C LEU A 77 -12.88 12.53 -8.31
N ASN A 78 -11.98 13.09 -9.12
CA ASN A 78 -11.54 14.49 -8.98
C ASN A 78 -12.40 15.49 -9.78
N ARG A 79 -13.43 15.02 -10.49
CA ARG A 79 -14.33 15.89 -11.25
C ARG A 79 -14.96 16.93 -10.31
N LYS A 80 -14.81 18.21 -10.66
CA LYS A 80 -15.45 19.31 -9.95
C LYS A 80 -16.83 19.60 -10.53
N LYS A 81 -17.81 19.86 -9.65
CA LYS A 81 -19.14 20.35 -10.02
C LYS A 81 -19.01 21.66 -10.82
N GLN A 82 -19.71 21.75 -11.95
CA GLN A 82 -19.74 22.99 -12.73
C GLN A 82 -20.70 24.01 -12.09
N PRO A 83 -20.49 25.35 -12.25
CA PRO A 83 -21.34 26.36 -11.62
C PRO A 83 -22.83 26.17 -11.87
N ASN A 84 -23.22 25.82 -13.10
CA ASN A 84 -24.60 25.69 -13.55
C ASN A 84 -25.22 24.29 -13.36
N GLU A 85 -24.47 23.35 -12.79
CA GLU A 85 -24.95 21.99 -12.55
C GLU A 85 -25.66 21.90 -11.19
N GLU A 86 -26.75 21.12 -11.07
CA GLU A 86 -27.34 20.83 -9.75
C GLU A 86 -26.47 19.82 -8.98
N TYR A 87 -26.33 19.99 -7.66
CA TYR A 87 -25.49 19.08 -6.85
C TYR A 87 -25.97 17.62 -6.91
N SER A 88 -27.28 17.38 -6.92
CA SER A 88 -27.87 16.04 -7.05
C SER A 88 -27.51 15.38 -8.38
N LYS A 89 -27.61 16.14 -9.50
CA LYS A 89 -27.23 15.66 -10.84
C LYS A 89 -25.74 15.36 -10.92
N PHE A 90 -24.89 16.26 -10.39
CA PHE A 90 -23.44 16.04 -10.29
C PHE A 90 -23.11 14.75 -9.54
N ARG A 91 -23.68 14.55 -8.34
CA ARG A 91 -23.44 13.36 -7.52
C ARG A 91 -23.95 12.08 -8.17
N HIS A 92 -25.12 12.14 -8.83
CA HIS A 92 -25.65 11.00 -9.55
C HIS A 92 -24.72 10.59 -10.69
N GLN A 93 -24.30 11.54 -11.53
CA GLN A 93 -23.39 11.25 -12.63
C GLN A 93 -22.04 10.71 -12.14
N LEU A 94 -21.46 11.32 -11.12
CA LEU A 94 -20.20 10.84 -10.51
C LEU A 94 -20.31 9.37 -10.06
N ASN A 95 -21.41 9.01 -9.39
CA ASN A 95 -21.62 7.65 -8.91
C ASN A 95 -21.86 6.67 -10.07
N GLU A 96 -22.54 7.09 -11.15
CA GLU A 96 -22.74 6.24 -12.33
C GLU A 96 -21.43 6.02 -13.10
N ASP A 97 -20.63 7.08 -13.28
CA ASP A 97 -19.29 7.00 -13.89
C ASP A 97 -18.37 6.04 -13.09
N GLU A 98 -18.37 6.14 -11.76
CA GLU A 98 -17.62 5.25 -10.88
C GLU A 98 -18.09 3.79 -10.98
N LYS A 99 -19.41 3.56 -10.99
CA LYS A 99 -19.97 2.21 -11.16
C LYS A 99 -19.61 1.61 -12.52
N GLU A 100 -19.69 2.39 -13.59
CA GLU A 100 -19.32 1.93 -14.93
C GLU A 100 -17.83 1.56 -14.98
N PHE A 101 -16.96 2.39 -14.40
CA PHE A 101 -15.55 2.09 -14.25
C PHE A 101 -15.32 0.78 -13.50
N VAL A 102 -15.99 0.59 -12.35
CA VAL A 102 -15.89 -0.62 -11.56
C VAL A 102 -16.33 -1.83 -12.40
N LEU A 103 -17.53 -1.81 -12.97
CA LEU A 103 -18.07 -2.94 -13.75
C LEU A 103 -17.18 -3.34 -14.92
N LYS A 104 -16.58 -2.37 -15.60
CA LYS A 104 -15.64 -2.59 -16.71
C LYS A 104 -14.34 -3.26 -16.25
N ASN A 105 -13.88 -2.97 -15.04
CA ASN A 105 -12.55 -3.35 -14.56
C ASN A 105 -12.54 -4.31 -13.37
N THR A 106 -13.70 -4.74 -12.83
CA THR A 106 -13.83 -5.49 -11.56
C THR A 106 -12.84 -6.65 -11.47
N TYR A 107 -12.77 -7.50 -12.50
CA TYR A 107 -11.88 -8.65 -12.47
C TYR A 107 -10.40 -8.27 -12.49
N ALA A 108 -10.04 -7.22 -13.24
CA ALA A 108 -8.64 -6.81 -13.37
C ALA A 108 -8.11 -6.27 -12.04
N PHE A 109 -8.78 -5.29 -11.43
CA PHE A 109 -8.25 -4.71 -10.19
C PHE A 109 -8.48 -5.63 -8.98
N ALA A 110 -9.51 -6.48 -8.97
CA ALA A 110 -9.70 -7.46 -7.88
C ALA A 110 -8.57 -8.50 -7.88
N ASP A 111 -8.25 -9.07 -9.05
CA ASP A 111 -7.12 -10.01 -9.16
C ASP A 111 -5.80 -9.33 -8.80
N LEU A 112 -5.62 -8.08 -9.22
CA LEU A 112 -4.44 -7.28 -8.86
C LEU A 112 -4.39 -7.03 -7.35
N ASN A 113 -5.51 -6.73 -6.71
CA ASN A 113 -5.60 -6.50 -5.27
C ASN A 113 -5.19 -7.76 -4.47
N ASP A 114 -5.63 -8.94 -4.91
CA ASP A 114 -5.26 -10.21 -4.29
C ASP A 114 -3.78 -10.57 -4.54
N THR A 115 -3.25 -10.24 -5.72
CA THR A 115 -1.93 -10.69 -6.17
C THR A 115 -0.80 -9.76 -5.71
N LEU A 116 -1.03 -8.45 -5.71
CA LEU A 116 0.00 -7.44 -5.50
C LEU A 116 0.68 -7.58 -4.12
N PRO A 117 -0.03 -7.73 -2.98
CA PRO A 117 0.63 -7.95 -1.69
C PRO A 117 1.59 -9.13 -1.73
N LEU A 118 1.18 -10.25 -2.34
CA LEU A 118 2.02 -11.45 -2.42
C LEU A 118 3.25 -11.22 -3.30
N LEU A 119 3.10 -10.51 -4.42
CA LEU A 119 4.21 -10.13 -5.27
C LEU A 119 5.20 -9.19 -4.54
N LEU A 120 4.70 -8.24 -3.75
CA LEU A 120 5.53 -7.31 -3.01
C LEU A 120 6.30 -8.02 -1.89
N PHE A 121 5.63 -8.81 -1.05
CA PHE A 121 6.29 -9.53 0.06
C PHE A 121 7.19 -10.68 -0.37
N SER A 122 7.07 -11.14 -1.63
CA SER A 122 8.00 -12.13 -2.19
C SER A 122 9.24 -11.52 -2.84
N GLU A 123 9.13 -10.29 -3.36
CA GLU A 123 10.21 -9.70 -4.16
C GLU A 123 10.88 -8.49 -3.49
N CYS A 124 10.17 -7.65 -2.73
CA CYS A 124 10.70 -6.36 -2.29
C CYS A 124 10.12 -5.76 -1.00
N ALA A 125 9.34 -6.50 -0.21
CA ALA A 125 8.83 -6.04 1.08
C ALA A 125 9.11 -7.08 2.16
N SER A 126 9.44 -6.61 3.36
CA SER A 126 9.69 -7.49 4.50
C SER A 126 8.40 -7.68 5.28
N PHE A 127 7.98 -8.93 5.46
CA PHE A 127 6.86 -9.21 6.36
C PHE A 127 7.24 -8.93 7.83
N ASN A 128 8.49 -9.18 8.20
CA ASN A 128 9.01 -9.01 9.55
C ASN A 128 10.35 -8.26 9.60
N PRO A 129 10.53 -7.28 10.49
CA PRO A 129 9.54 -6.83 11.45
C PRO A 129 8.58 -5.80 10.85
N HIS A 130 7.46 -5.55 11.54
CA HIS A 130 6.47 -4.58 11.11
C HIS A 130 5.88 -3.80 12.29
N LEU A 131 5.47 -2.57 12.04
CA LEU A 131 4.78 -1.73 13.02
C LEU A 131 3.27 -1.92 12.90
N ILE A 132 2.60 -2.17 14.02
CA ILE A 132 1.13 -2.30 14.06
C ILE A 132 0.51 -0.92 13.85
N LEU A 133 -0.25 -0.69 12.79
CA LEU A 133 -1.01 0.55 12.59
C LEU A 133 -2.39 0.47 13.25
N GLY A 134 -3.00 -0.73 13.23
CA GLY A 134 -4.36 -0.98 13.66
C GLY A 134 -5.39 -0.09 12.95
N ARG A 135 -6.67 -0.17 13.37
CA ARG A 135 -7.69 0.72 12.80
C ARG A 135 -7.49 2.19 13.19
N ARG A 136 -6.97 2.43 14.40
CA ARG A 136 -6.83 3.78 14.99
C ARG A 136 -5.57 3.96 15.83
N ILE A 137 -4.71 2.95 15.97
CA ILE A 137 -3.54 3.03 16.87
C ILE A 137 -2.62 4.14 16.36
N PHE A 138 -2.21 4.05 15.08
CA PHE A 138 -1.33 5.05 14.48
C PHE A 138 -1.91 6.47 14.54
N SER A 139 -3.13 6.69 14.04
CA SER A 139 -3.79 8.02 14.06
C SER A 139 -4.14 8.54 15.47
N GLY A 140 -4.15 7.65 16.45
CA GLY A 140 -4.38 7.95 17.86
C GLY A 140 -3.10 8.24 18.63
N ALA A 141 -1.95 7.86 18.09
CA ALA A 141 -0.65 7.93 18.75
C ALA A 141 0.32 8.92 18.10
N VAL A 142 0.36 8.98 16.77
CA VAL A 142 1.25 9.84 15.97
C VAL A 142 0.42 10.97 15.37
N ASP A 143 0.88 12.20 15.56
CA ASP A 143 0.28 13.39 14.97
C ASP A 143 1.36 14.34 14.46
N ALA A 144 0.94 15.33 13.67
CA ALA A 144 1.86 16.30 13.08
C ALA A 144 1.26 17.69 13.07
N LYS A 145 2.13 18.69 12.95
CA LYS A 145 1.68 20.08 12.81
C LYS A 145 0.86 20.23 11.53
N PRO A 146 -0.33 20.87 11.58
CA PRO A 146 -1.14 21.06 10.39
C PRO A 146 -0.40 21.82 9.28
N LYS A 147 -0.58 21.36 8.04
CA LYS A 147 0.06 21.84 6.81
C LYS A 147 1.58 21.64 6.74
N SER A 148 2.15 20.81 7.62
CA SER A 148 3.55 20.39 7.52
C SER A 148 3.74 19.29 6.47
N VAL A 149 5.00 19.05 6.06
CA VAL A 149 5.33 17.91 5.20
C VAL A 149 5.11 16.61 5.97
N SER A 150 5.44 16.62 7.26
CA SER A 150 5.17 15.53 8.19
C SER A 150 3.69 15.10 8.20
N GLU A 151 2.74 16.05 8.30
CA GLU A 151 1.30 15.74 8.26
C GLU A 151 0.90 15.05 6.95
N GLN A 152 1.41 15.54 5.81
CA GLN A 152 1.10 14.96 4.51
C GLN A 152 1.59 13.51 4.40
N ILE A 153 2.80 13.23 4.87
CA ILE A 153 3.41 11.89 4.77
C ILE A 153 2.75 10.91 5.74
N ILE A 154 2.55 11.27 7.02
CA ILE A 154 1.92 10.34 7.97
C ILE A 154 0.43 10.09 7.63
N SER A 155 -0.24 11.04 6.98
CA SER A 155 -1.60 10.83 6.46
C SER A 155 -1.64 9.74 5.38
N GLN A 156 -0.63 9.72 4.49
CA GLN A 156 -0.52 8.70 3.44
C GLN A 156 -0.34 7.29 4.00
N ILE A 157 0.29 7.12 5.18
CA ILE A 157 0.47 5.81 5.82
C ILE A 157 -0.88 5.12 6.07
N MET A 158 -1.92 5.87 6.42
CA MET A 158 -3.23 5.33 6.80
C MET A 158 -4.30 5.44 5.69
N HIS A 159 -4.01 6.19 4.63
CA HIS A 159 -5.01 6.56 3.64
C HIS A 159 -4.52 6.29 2.22
N ALA A 160 -5.34 5.54 1.48
CA ALA A 160 -5.19 5.38 0.05
C ALA A 160 -5.49 6.72 -0.66
N GLU A 161 -4.77 6.98 -1.75
CA GLU A 161 -5.03 8.15 -2.58
C GLU A 161 -6.33 8.03 -3.38
N THR A 162 -6.93 9.17 -3.71
CA THR A 162 -8.07 9.23 -4.63
C THR A 162 -7.71 8.61 -5.99
N GLY A 163 -8.44 7.57 -6.38
CA GLY A 163 -8.20 6.80 -7.61
C GLY A 163 -7.32 5.56 -7.42
N CYS A 164 -6.96 5.22 -6.19
CA CYS A 164 -6.32 3.95 -5.82
C CYS A 164 -7.35 2.80 -5.81
N VAL A 165 -6.92 1.61 -6.22
CA VAL A 165 -7.75 0.39 -6.27
C VAL A 165 -7.20 -0.78 -5.44
N TYR A 166 -6.01 -0.62 -4.84
CA TYR A 166 -5.29 -1.69 -4.16
C TYR A 166 -5.81 -2.07 -2.78
N SER A 167 -6.92 -1.48 -2.34
CA SER A 167 -7.62 -1.90 -1.13
C SER A 167 -9.13 -1.99 -1.35
N TYR A 168 -9.54 -2.17 -2.62
CA TYR A 168 -10.93 -2.30 -2.98
C TYR A 168 -11.53 -3.56 -2.33
N GLY A 169 -12.51 -3.38 -1.46
CA GLY A 169 -13.09 -4.47 -0.66
C GLY A 169 -12.58 -4.56 0.78
N GLY A 170 -11.65 -3.69 1.19
CA GLY A 170 -11.18 -3.58 2.59
C GLY A 170 -9.99 -4.47 2.95
N GLU A 171 -9.41 -5.16 1.97
CA GLU A 171 -8.15 -5.93 2.09
C GLU A 171 -7.18 -5.49 1.00
N GLY A 172 -5.86 -5.56 1.27
CA GLY A 172 -4.81 -5.27 0.29
C GLY A 172 -3.82 -4.18 0.72
N VAL A 173 -3.24 -3.48 -0.25
CA VAL A 173 -2.31 -2.36 -0.04
C VAL A 173 -3.08 -1.06 0.17
N ILE A 174 -2.80 -0.37 1.28
CA ILE A 174 -3.36 0.96 1.56
C ILE A 174 -2.59 2.00 0.74
N ASN A 175 -1.27 2.06 0.95
CA ASN A 175 -0.36 3.01 0.30
C ASN A 175 1.10 2.57 0.53
N TRP A 176 2.05 3.26 -0.09
CA TRP A 176 3.48 3.15 0.18
C TRP A 176 4.15 4.52 0.21
N ILE A 177 5.20 4.64 1.01
CA ILE A 177 6.02 5.84 1.19
C ILE A 177 7.43 5.50 0.71
N THR A 178 7.96 6.26 -0.25
CA THR A 178 9.31 6.05 -0.78
C THR A 178 10.39 6.43 0.24
N ASN A 179 11.61 5.96 0.04
CA ASN A 179 12.73 6.36 0.89
C ASN A 179 12.96 7.88 0.85
N GLU A 180 12.77 8.51 -0.31
CA GLU A 180 12.89 9.96 -0.47
C GLU A 180 11.84 10.71 0.35
N GLU A 181 10.59 10.23 0.35
CA GLU A 181 9.55 10.79 1.23
C GLU A 181 9.90 10.58 2.71
N LEU A 182 10.42 9.43 3.12
CA LEU A 182 10.88 9.23 4.50
C LEU A 182 12.03 10.17 4.88
N GLN A 183 12.94 10.48 3.97
CA GLN A 183 13.98 11.48 4.20
C GLN A 183 13.37 12.88 4.41
N LEU A 184 12.36 13.25 3.62
CA LEU A 184 11.63 14.51 3.81
C LEU A 184 10.91 14.56 5.15
N LEU A 185 10.26 13.46 5.55
CA LEU A 185 9.65 13.30 6.88
C LEU A 185 10.69 13.52 7.99
N TRP A 186 11.89 12.97 7.83
CA TRP A 186 12.96 13.08 8.83
C TRP A 186 13.57 14.48 8.92
N LEU A 187 13.64 15.19 7.80
CA LEU A 187 14.03 16.61 7.77
C LEU A 187 12.98 17.50 8.45
N ASP A 188 11.70 17.12 8.39
CA ASP A 188 10.58 17.82 9.01
C ASP A 188 10.14 17.20 10.35
N LYS A 189 10.99 16.37 10.97
CA LYS A 189 10.63 15.56 12.15
C LYS A 189 10.23 16.36 13.37
N ASP A 190 10.69 17.60 13.51
CA ASP A 190 10.34 18.47 14.65
C ASP A 190 8.86 18.88 14.62
N ASN A 191 8.17 18.67 13.48
CA ASN A 191 6.73 18.83 13.36
C ASN A 191 5.93 17.55 13.71
N LEU A 192 6.59 16.42 14.01
CA LEU A 192 5.96 15.20 14.50
C LEU A 192 5.92 15.19 16.03
N PHE A 193 4.83 14.68 16.60
CA PHE A 193 4.70 14.53 18.04
C PHE A 193 3.74 13.40 18.42
N ALA A 194 3.92 12.87 19.62
CA ALA A 194 2.93 11.98 20.23
C ALA A 194 1.64 12.75 20.51
N LYS A 195 0.50 12.18 20.12
CA LYS A 195 -0.80 12.84 20.24
C LYS A 195 -1.24 13.08 21.70
N ASN A 196 -0.75 12.23 22.60
CA ASN A 196 -0.99 12.30 24.04
C ASN A 196 0.18 11.60 24.78
N PRO A 197 0.38 11.86 26.08
CA PRO A 197 1.50 11.29 26.84
C PRO A 197 1.53 9.75 26.88
N GLU A 198 0.37 9.10 26.81
CA GLU A 198 0.26 7.63 26.81
C GLU A 198 0.76 7.00 25.50
N SER A 199 0.89 7.81 24.44
CA SER A 199 1.32 7.38 23.11
C SER A 199 2.81 7.54 22.86
N GLU A 200 3.58 8.05 23.83
CA GLU A 200 5.00 8.36 23.65
C GLU A 200 5.81 7.12 23.26
N ASP A 201 5.59 5.98 23.93
CA ASP A 201 6.27 4.72 23.60
C ASP A 201 6.04 4.31 22.13
N TYR A 202 4.79 4.36 21.66
CA TYR A 202 4.45 4.03 20.27
C TYR A 202 5.06 5.05 19.28
N PHE A 203 5.04 6.33 19.63
CA PHE A 203 5.65 7.38 18.82
C PHE A 203 7.16 7.18 18.68
N GLN A 204 7.87 6.84 19.76
CA GLN A 204 9.29 6.52 19.71
C GLN A 204 9.58 5.25 18.91
N ASP A 205 8.73 4.24 18.99
CA ASP A 205 8.82 3.05 18.14
C ASP A 205 8.67 3.41 16.66
N PHE A 206 7.72 4.28 16.30
CA PHE A 206 7.54 4.78 14.93
C PHE A 206 8.78 5.56 14.43
N LEU A 207 9.34 6.45 15.26
CA LEU A 207 10.56 7.18 14.91
C LEU A 207 11.75 6.23 14.72
N THR A 208 11.87 5.22 15.58
CA THR A 208 12.92 4.18 15.48
C THR A 208 12.76 3.38 14.19
N PHE A 209 11.54 2.93 13.89
CA PHE A 209 11.22 2.21 12.65
C PHE A 209 11.57 3.06 11.41
N THR A 210 11.24 4.34 11.43
CA THR A 210 11.55 5.31 10.37
C THR A 210 13.06 5.52 10.20
N ALA A 211 13.79 5.68 11.30
CA ALA A 211 15.25 5.83 11.26
C ALA A 211 15.94 4.60 10.62
N ILE A 212 15.45 3.40 10.94
CA ILE A 212 15.96 2.15 10.37
C ILE A 212 15.70 2.11 8.85
N ALA A 213 14.48 2.43 8.40
CA ALA A 213 14.17 2.48 6.97
C ALA A 213 15.10 3.44 6.23
N ILE A 214 15.27 4.66 6.74
CA ILE A 214 16.13 5.68 6.13
C ILE A 214 17.57 5.23 6.06
N LYS A 215 18.13 4.70 7.15
CA LYS A 215 19.52 4.23 7.23
C LYS A 215 19.83 3.17 6.18
N ASN A 216 18.85 2.32 5.87
CA ASN A 216 19.01 1.23 4.91
C ASN A 216 18.52 1.58 3.48
N ASN A 217 18.11 2.83 3.25
CA ASN A 217 17.55 3.30 1.97
C ASN A 217 16.25 2.59 1.55
N TRP A 218 15.38 2.32 2.51
CA TRP A 218 14.07 1.69 2.30
C TRP A 218 12.93 2.69 2.45
N GLY A 219 11.81 2.38 1.81
CA GLY A 219 10.51 2.98 2.04
C GLY A 219 9.64 2.16 3.00
N PHE A 220 8.37 2.55 3.07
CA PHE A 220 7.33 1.84 3.78
C PHE A 220 6.22 1.38 2.85
N ILE A 221 5.57 0.27 3.20
CA ILE A 221 4.30 -0.13 2.63
C ILE A 221 3.28 -0.42 3.74
N SER A 222 2.10 0.18 3.60
CA SER A 222 0.97 -0.02 4.49
C SER A 222 -0.02 -0.99 3.87
N VAL A 223 -0.47 -1.97 4.63
CA VAL A 223 -1.44 -2.98 4.17
C VAL A 223 -2.57 -3.17 5.19
N THR A 224 -3.72 -3.65 4.73
CA THR A 224 -4.91 -3.93 5.54
C THR A 224 -5.39 -5.36 5.32
N ASN A 225 -5.69 -6.08 6.40
CA ASN A 225 -6.36 -7.37 6.39
C ASN A 225 -5.74 -8.41 5.42
N VAL A 226 -4.43 -8.33 5.19
CA VAL A 226 -3.72 -9.25 4.29
C VAL A 226 -3.66 -10.65 4.90
N ARG A 227 -3.76 -11.68 4.04
CA ARG A 227 -3.74 -13.08 4.45
C ARG A 227 -2.31 -13.49 4.85
N GLU A 228 -1.93 -13.23 6.10
CA GLU A 228 -0.58 -13.53 6.64
C GLU A 228 -0.13 -14.97 6.35
N GLU A 229 -1.03 -15.94 6.47
CA GLU A 229 -0.76 -17.35 6.19
C GLU A 229 -0.38 -17.62 4.72
N LEU A 230 -0.78 -16.76 3.79
CA LEU A 230 -0.32 -16.79 2.40
C LEU A 230 1.00 -16.04 2.23
N LEU A 231 1.18 -14.90 2.91
CA LEU A 231 2.43 -14.15 2.89
C LEU A 231 3.60 -14.98 3.44
N LYS A 232 3.40 -15.72 4.54
CA LYS A 232 4.38 -16.67 5.10
C LYS A 232 4.75 -17.81 4.14
N LYS A 233 3.89 -18.12 3.15
CA LYS A 233 4.15 -19.15 2.12
C LYS A 233 4.92 -18.62 0.91
N ALA A 234 5.05 -17.30 0.75
CA ALA A 234 5.96 -16.72 -0.22
C ALA A 234 7.40 -17.07 0.22
N LYS A 235 7.89 -18.24 -0.23
CA LYS A 235 9.23 -18.74 0.10
C LYS A 235 10.28 -17.81 -0.51
N ASN A 236 11.26 -17.41 0.30
CA ASN A 236 12.33 -16.44 0.06
C ASN A 236 11.84 -14.99 -0.07
N PRO A 237 11.73 -14.25 1.05
CA PRO A 237 11.80 -12.80 0.93
C PRO A 237 13.19 -12.49 0.37
N PHE A 238 13.28 -11.91 -0.82
CA PHE A 238 14.52 -11.28 -1.29
C PHE A 238 15.03 -10.19 -0.33
N PHE A 239 14.14 -9.77 0.57
CA PHE A 239 14.27 -8.66 1.47
C PHE A 239 13.97 -9.11 2.90
N GLU A 240 14.95 -9.78 3.52
CA GLU A 240 14.93 -10.10 4.95
C GLU A 240 15.67 -9.03 5.74
N THR A 241 15.09 -8.63 6.86
CA THR A 241 15.68 -7.64 7.76
C THR A 241 16.02 -8.33 9.08
N ASP A 242 17.31 -8.54 9.34
CA ASP A 242 17.79 -9.04 10.63
C ASP A 242 17.94 -7.86 11.61
N LEU A 243 16.90 -7.63 12.41
CA LEU A 243 16.85 -6.55 13.40
C LEU A 243 16.67 -7.12 14.80
N ASP A 244 17.65 -6.85 15.65
CA ASP A 244 17.59 -7.15 17.08
C ASP A 244 16.67 -6.13 17.79
N LEU A 245 15.36 -6.42 17.77
CA LEU A 245 14.35 -5.56 18.38
C LEU A 245 14.51 -5.41 19.90
N GLU A 246 15.00 -6.45 20.59
CA GLU A 246 15.24 -6.38 22.04
C GLU A 246 16.30 -5.34 22.37
N SER A 247 17.41 -5.33 21.62
CA SER A 247 18.47 -4.33 21.77
C SER A 247 18.00 -2.90 21.47
N LEU A 248 16.99 -2.76 20.59
CA LEU A 248 16.39 -1.48 20.22
C LEU A 248 15.34 -0.99 21.23
N GLY A 249 14.92 -1.84 22.16
CA GLY A 249 13.96 -1.49 23.22
C GLY A 249 12.55 -1.19 22.72
N VAL A 250 12.20 -1.65 21.52
CA VAL A 250 10.92 -1.35 20.85
C VAL A 250 9.83 -2.33 21.27
N LYS A 251 8.59 -1.85 21.48
CA LYS A 251 7.50 -2.68 22.05
C LYS A 251 6.35 -2.94 21.07
N ASN A 252 6.14 -2.05 20.12
CA ASN A 252 5.02 -2.06 19.18
C ASN A 252 5.42 -2.54 17.77
N ILE A 253 6.70 -2.93 17.61
CA ILE A 253 7.22 -3.55 16.40
C ILE A 253 7.20 -5.08 16.62
N ILE A 254 6.48 -5.79 15.75
CA ILE A 254 6.35 -7.25 15.81
C ILE A 254 7.45 -7.88 14.95
N ASN A 255 8.09 -8.92 15.48
CA ASN A 255 8.90 -9.89 14.75
C ASN A 255 8.47 -11.30 15.17
N TYR A 256 8.16 -12.18 14.22
CA TYR A 256 7.73 -13.57 14.49
C TYR A 256 8.88 -14.56 14.38
#